data_AF-A0AAV6HLY4-F1
#
_entry.id   AF-A0AAV6HLY4-F1
#
_cell.length_a   1.000
_cell.length_b   1.000
_cell.length_c   1.000
_cell.angle_alpha   90.00
_cell.angle_beta   90.00
_cell.angle_gamma   90.00
#
_symmetry.space_group_name_H-M   'P 1'
#
loop_
_entity.id
_entity.type
_entity.pdbx_description
1 polymer ?
#
loop_
_entity_poly.entity_id
_entity_poly.type
_entity_poly.pdbx_seq_one_letter_code
_entity_poly.pdbx_strand_id
1 'polypeptide(L)'
;MAPSAAESPSAMQAERLRRDGNFCFKKDRFGAAIDAYTEAITLCPNVPVYWTNRALCHLKRNDWTKVEEDCRRAIQLDHSSFKAHYMLGLALQQRHEYAEGIKELERALDLGRCANPQSYIVEERGANPQSYIVEEIWQELAKAKYQEWEHESNKRSWELQTLK
;
A
#
# COMPACT_ATOMS: atom_id res chain seq x y z
N MET A 1 -10.86 -17.54 -33.56
CA MET A 1 -10.79 -17.73 -32.10
C MET A 1 -9.32 -17.92 -31.76
N ALA A 2 -8.67 -16.92 -31.17
CA ALA A 2 -7.26 -16.99 -30.79
C ALA A 2 -7.07 -18.04 -29.68
N PRO A 3 -5.96 -18.79 -29.66
CA PRO A 3 -5.74 -19.81 -28.63
C PRO A 3 -5.63 -19.11 -27.27
N SER A 4 -6.39 -19.59 -26.28
CA SER A 4 -6.23 -19.16 -24.89
C SER A 4 -4.78 -19.45 -24.50
N ALA A 5 -4.01 -18.41 -24.19
CA ALA A 5 -2.62 -18.53 -23.79
C ALA A 5 -2.51 -19.53 -22.63
N ALA A 6 -1.96 -20.71 -22.91
CA ALA A 6 -1.52 -21.61 -21.86
C ALA A 6 -0.46 -20.84 -21.06
N GLU A 7 -0.80 -20.51 -19.80
CA GLU A 7 0.11 -19.85 -18.88
C GLU A 7 1.45 -20.60 -18.87
N SER A 8 2.58 -19.90 -18.96
CA SER A 8 3.89 -20.55 -18.92
C SER A 8 4.01 -21.40 -17.64
N PRO A 9 4.76 -22.52 -17.65
CA PRO A 9 4.98 -23.33 -16.44
C PRO A 9 5.46 -22.49 -15.25
N SER A 10 6.30 -21.48 -15.51
CA SER A 10 6.78 -20.51 -14.52
C SER A 10 5.66 -19.63 -13.96
N ALA A 11 4.70 -19.19 -14.80
CA ALA A 11 3.54 -18.40 -14.35
C ALA A 11 2.58 -19.22 -13.49
N MET A 12 2.29 -20.47 -13.88
CA MET A 12 1.48 -21.38 -13.06
C MET A 12 2.15 -21.66 -11.71
N GLN A 13 3.48 -21.81 -11.70
CA GLN A 13 4.24 -22.01 -10.46
C GLN A 13 4.24 -20.74 -9.59
N ALA A 14 4.41 -19.55 -10.18
CA ALA A 14 4.33 -18.28 -9.47
C ALA A 14 2.95 -18.06 -8.84
N GLU A 15 1.86 -18.44 -9.53
CA GLU A 15 0.51 -18.39 -8.97
C GLU A 15 0.30 -19.37 -7.81
N ARG A 16 0.90 -20.56 -7.86
CA ARG A 16 0.89 -21.49 -6.72
C ARG A 16 1.61 -20.88 -5.52
N LEU A 17 2.81 -20.33 -5.73
CA LEU A 17 3.57 -19.65 -4.69
C LEU A 17 2.82 -18.45 -4.11
N ARG A 18 2.09 -17.68 -4.94
CA ARG A 18 1.21 -16.61 -4.45
C ARG A 18 0.11 -17.17 -3.54
N ARG A 19 -0.52 -18.29 -3.90
CA ARG A 19 -1.55 -18.93 -3.07
C ARG A 19 -0.99 -19.44 -1.75
N ASP A 20 0.20 -20.04 -1.79
CA ASP A 20 0.90 -20.50 -0.59
C ASP A 20 1.29 -19.33 0.32
N GLY A 21 1.80 -18.25 -0.25
CA GLY A 21 2.06 -16.99 0.46
C GLY A 21 0.81 -16.41 1.12
N ASN A 22 -0.33 -16.40 0.41
CA ASN A 22 -1.61 -15.97 0.98
C ASN A 22 -2.06 -16.86 2.16
N PHE A 23 -1.84 -18.17 2.06
CA PHE A 23 -2.16 -19.10 3.13
C PHE A 23 -1.27 -18.89 4.36
N CYS A 24 0.04 -18.68 4.15
CA CYS A 24 0.97 -18.33 5.22
C CYS A 24 0.61 -16.99 5.88
N PHE A 25 0.23 -15.98 5.09
CA PHE A 25 -0.21 -14.68 5.59
C PHE A 25 -1.45 -14.81 6.49
N LYS A 26 -2.45 -15.59 6.08
CA LYS A 26 -3.65 -15.87 6.89
C LYS A 26 -3.37 -16.61 8.20
N LYS A 27 -2.22 -17.29 8.29
CA LYS A 27 -1.74 -17.97 9.51
C LYS A 27 -0.76 -17.12 10.32
N ASP A 28 -0.65 -15.82 10.03
CA ASP A 28 0.30 -14.89 10.64
C ASP A 28 1.78 -15.31 10.49
N ARG A 29 2.08 -16.20 9.55
CA ARG A 29 3.45 -16.66 9.25
C ARG A 29 4.08 -15.73 8.20
N PHE A 30 4.31 -14.48 8.57
CA PHE A 30 4.76 -13.44 7.64
C PHE A 30 6.12 -13.74 7.00
N GLY A 31 7.07 -14.36 7.72
CA GLY A 31 8.36 -14.76 7.16
C GLY A 31 8.20 -15.74 5.98
N ALA A 32 7.48 -16.84 6.20
CA ALA A 32 7.21 -17.83 5.15
C ALA A 32 6.39 -17.24 3.98
N ALA A 33 5.49 -16.30 4.25
CA ALA A 33 4.76 -15.60 3.20
C ALA A 33 5.69 -14.73 2.34
N ILE A 34 6.65 -14.02 2.96
CA ILE A 34 7.66 -13.22 2.26
C ILE A 34 8.52 -14.10 1.35
N ASP A 35 8.94 -15.27 1.84
CA ASP A 35 9.76 -16.21 1.06
C ASP A 35 8.97 -16.70 -0.17
N ALA A 36 7.73 -17.14 0.01
CA ALA A 36 6.87 -17.58 -1.08
C ALA A 36 6.60 -16.48 -2.13
N TYR A 37 6.34 -15.24 -1.70
CA TYR A 37 6.19 -14.13 -2.63
C TYR A 37 7.49 -13.74 -3.32
N THR A 38 8.63 -13.87 -2.64
CA THR A 38 9.94 -13.61 -3.24
C THR A 38 10.23 -14.61 -4.34
N GLU A 39 9.97 -15.89 -4.11
CA GLU A 39 10.07 -16.91 -5.16
C GLU A 39 9.10 -16.62 -6.32
N ALA A 40 7.86 -16.23 -6.04
CA ALA A 40 6.90 -15.84 -7.10
C ALA A 40 7.40 -14.65 -7.94
N ILE A 41 8.01 -13.65 -7.30
CA ILE A 41 8.62 -12.49 -7.97
C ILE A 41 9.83 -12.93 -8.81
N THR A 42 10.66 -13.87 -8.34
CA THR A 42 11.79 -14.36 -9.13
C THR A 42 11.35 -15.05 -10.43
N LEU A 43 10.22 -15.76 -10.39
CA LEU A 43 9.66 -16.42 -11.57
C LEU A 43 8.95 -15.44 -12.49
N CYS A 44 8.26 -14.45 -11.93
CA CYS A 44 7.38 -13.52 -12.64
C CYS A 44 7.46 -12.12 -12.00
N PRO A 45 8.48 -11.31 -12.35
CA PRO A 45 8.71 -10.02 -11.70
C PRO A 45 7.72 -8.93 -12.12
N ASN A 46 7.02 -9.11 -13.25
CA ASN A 46 6.13 -8.11 -13.83
C ASN A 46 4.70 -8.14 -13.27
N VAL A 47 4.45 -8.92 -12.21
CA VAL A 47 3.11 -9.06 -11.61
C VAL A 47 3.02 -8.16 -10.35
N PRO A 48 2.30 -7.03 -10.39
CA PRO A 48 2.22 -6.06 -9.28
C PRO A 48 1.63 -6.65 -7.99
N VAL A 49 0.76 -7.66 -8.12
CA VAL A 49 0.11 -8.31 -6.98
C VAL A 49 1.12 -8.99 -6.05
N TYR A 50 2.20 -9.56 -6.58
CA TYR A 50 3.20 -10.24 -5.74
C TYR A 50 3.98 -9.23 -4.88
N TRP A 51 4.33 -8.08 -5.47
CA TRP A 51 4.99 -6.98 -4.76
C TRP A 51 4.11 -6.38 -3.67
N THR A 52 2.86 -6.06 -3.98
CA THR A 52 1.91 -5.53 -2.97
C THR A 52 1.64 -6.52 -1.83
N ASN A 53 1.52 -7.81 -2.13
CA ASN A 53 1.32 -8.83 -1.10
C ASN A 53 2.57 -9.02 -0.21
N ARG A 54 3.78 -8.93 -0.78
CA ARG A 54 5.02 -8.97 0.00
C ARG A 54 5.19 -7.72 0.85
N ALA A 55 4.90 -6.55 0.30
CA ALA A 55 4.85 -5.29 1.03
C ALA A 55 3.90 -5.38 2.24
N LEU A 56 2.76 -6.06 2.11
CA LEU A 56 1.80 -6.20 3.20
C LEU A 56 2.36 -7.06 4.34
N CYS A 57 3.14 -8.08 4.00
CA CYS A 57 3.86 -8.88 4.99
C CYS A 57 4.93 -8.05 5.71
N HIS A 58 5.66 -7.22 4.98
CA HIS A 58 6.65 -6.29 5.57
C HIS A 58 5.97 -5.24 6.47
N LEU A 59 4.81 -4.73 6.08
CA LEU A 59 4.01 -3.80 6.88
C LEU A 59 3.60 -4.44 8.21
N LYS A 60 3.15 -5.70 8.20
CA LYS A 60 2.84 -6.43 9.45
C LYS A 60 4.06 -6.68 10.34
N ARG A 61 5.27 -6.62 9.79
CA ARG A 61 6.53 -6.73 10.52
C ARG A 61 7.13 -5.36 10.91
N ASN A 62 6.48 -4.25 10.53
CA ASN A 62 7.01 -2.89 10.67
C ASN A 62 8.33 -2.66 9.93
N ASP A 63 8.62 -3.43 8.87
CA ASP A 63 9.80 -3.26 8.02
C ASP A 63 9.55 -2.15 6.97
N TRP A 64 9.39 -0.90 7.41
CA TRP A 64 8.92 0.22 6.58
C TRP A 64 9.78 0.49 5.33
N THR A 65 11.09 0.29 5.41
CA THR A 65 12.01 0.44 4.26
C THR A 65 11.68 -0.53 3.14
N LYS A 66 11.40 -1.80 3.47
CA LYS A 66 11.03 -2.81 2.48
C LYS A 66 9.62 -2.60 1.94
N VAL A 67 8.70 -2.08 2.77
CA VAL A 67 7.36 -1.68 2.30
C VAL A 67 7.48 -0.63 1.20
N GLU A 68 8.29 0.41 1.42
CA GLU A 68 8.50 1.47 0.44
C GLU A 68 9.08 0.92 -0.88
N GLU A 69 10.13 0.09 -0.81
CA GLU A 69 10.76 -0.52 -1.99
C GLU A 69 9.75 -1.33 -2.81
N ASP A 70 9.01 -2.23 -2.15
CA ASP A 70 8.04 -3.10 -2.82
C ASP A 70 6.83 -2.32 -3.36
N CYS A 71 6.34 -1.33 -2.63
CA CYS A 71 5.24 -0.48 -3.08
C CYS A 71 5.66 0.39 -4.27
N ARG A 72 6.87 0.95 -4.28
CA ARG A 72 7.39 1.72 -5.43
C ARG A 72 7.51 0.83 -6.67
N ARG A 73 7.95 -0.42 -6.52
CA ARG A 73 7.95 -1.40 -7.64
C ARG A 73 6.55 -1.76 -8.09
N ALA A 74 5.62 -1.98 -7.16
CA ALA A 74 4.23 -2.24 -7.51
C ALA A 74 3.60 -1.08 -8.30
N ILE A 75 3.81 0.17 -7.86
CA ILE A 75 3.30 1.37 -8.53
C ILE A 75 3.92 1.53 -9.92
N GLN A 76 5.20 1.19 -10.12
CA GLN A 76 5.83 1.21 -11.44
C GLN A 76 5.19 0.22 -12.43
N LEU A 77 4.66 -0.90 -11.93
CA LEU A 77 3.99 -1.92 -12.74
C LEU A 77 2.49 -1.61 -12.92
N ASP A 78 1.84 -1.09 -11.89
CA ASP A 78 0.43 -0.70 -11.88
C ASP A 78 0.23 0.62 -11.13
N HIS A 79 0.17 1.70 -11.90
CA HIS A 79 -0.07 3.05 -11.41
C HIS A 79 -1.48 3.26 -10.82
N SER A 80 -2.41 2.34 -11.04
CA SER A 80 -3.79 2.44 -10.55
C SER A 80 -4.01 1.72 -9.21
N SER A 81 -2.96 1.12 -8.65
CA SER A 81 -3.05 0.33 -7.43
C SER A 81 -3.19 1.22 -6.19
N PHE A 82 -4.43 1.50 -5.78
CA PHE A 82 -4.71 2.27 -4.56
C PHE A 82 -4.04 1.65 -3.32
N LYS A 83 -3.93 0.31 -3.24
CA LYS A 83 -3.29 -0.39 -2.13
C LYS A 83 -1.79 -0.08 -2.04
N ALA A 84 -1.11 -0.05 -3.19
CA ALA A 84 0.31 0.24 -3.24
C ALA A 84 0.58 1.70 -2.82
N HIS A 85 -0.23 2.65 -3.29
CA HIS A 85 -0.15 4.05 -2.88
C HIS A 85 -0.46 4.23 -1.39
N TYR A 86 -1.49 3.57 -0.86
CA TYR A 86 -1.84 3.63 0.56
C TYR A 86 -0.70 3.15 1.45
N MET A 87 -0.16 1.97 1.16
CA MET A 87 0.93 1.37 1.95
C MET A 87 2.25 2.16 1.83
N LEU A 88 2.53 2.74 0.66
CA LEU A 88 3.65 3.65 0.47
C LEU A 88 3.48 4.91 1.34
N GLY A 89 2.28 5.48 1.35
CA GLY A 89 1.93 6.62 2.20
C GLY A 89 2.21 6.34 3.68
N LEU A 90 1.74 5.20 4.19
CA LEU A 90 2.01 4.77 5.57
C LEU A 90 3.50 4.58 5.86
N ALA A 91 4.25 3.98 4.94
CA ALA A 91 5.69 3.77 5.11
C ALA A 91 6.46 5.10 5.18
N LEU A 92 6.10 6.07 4.34
CA LEU A 92 6.71 7.41 4.33
C LEU A 92 6.38 8.20 5.60
N GLN A 93 5.15 8.10 6.10
CA GLN A 93 4.77 8.69 7.39
C GLN A 93 5.64 8.17 8.54
N GLN A 94 5.87 6.86 8.58
CA GLN A 94 6.71 6.24 9.62
C GLN A 94 8.20 6.58 9.47
N ARG A 95 8.62 7.03 8.29
CA ARG A 95 9.96 7.55 8.02
C ARG A 95 10.08 9.06 8.23
N HIS A 96 9.02 9.73 8.71
CA HIS A 96 8.95 11.19 8.87
C HIS A 96 9.04 11.97 7.54
N GLU A 97 8.77 11.31 6.42
CA GLU A 97 8.68 11.92 5.08
C GLU A 97 7.23 12.38 4.84
N TYR A 98 6.75 13.29 5.69
CA TYR A 98 5.33 13.63 5.81
C TYR A 98 4.71 14.15 4.50
N ALA A 99 5.37 15.08 3.83
CA ALA A 99 4.86 15.71 2.61
C ALA A 99 4.72 14.71 1.45
N GLU A 100 5.65 13.76 1.31
CA GLU A 100 5.54 12.70 0.29
C GLU A 100 4.47 11.68 0.68
N GLY A 101 4.43 11.28 1.96
CA GLY A 101 3.42 10.34 2.45
C GLY A 101 1.99 10.86 2.26
N ILE A 102 1.74 12.14 2.52
CA ILE A 102 0.44 12.79 2.30
C ILE A 102 0.03 12.72 0.82
N LYS A 103 0.94 13.03 -0.11
CA LYS A 103 0.65 12.96 -1.55
C LYS A 103 0.26 11.55 -2.00
N GLU A 104 0.95 10.53 -1.50
CA GLU A 104 0.63 9.14 -1.85
C GLU A 104 -0.69 8.67 -1.22
N LEU A 105 -1.01 9.11 0.00
CA LEU A 105 -2.31 8.86 0.62
C LEU A 105 -3.46 9.58 -0.12
N GLU A 106 -3.24 10.81 -0.60
CA GLU A 106 -4.20 11.54 -1.44
C GLU A 106 -4.47 10.80 -2.75
N ARG A 107 -3.42 10.33 -3.43
CA ARG A 107 -3.57 9.49 -4.63
C ARG A 107 -4.31 8.18 -4.34
N ALA A 108 -4.00 7.52 -3.22
CA ALA A 108 -4.70 6.31 -2.82
C ALA A 108 -6.21 6.57 -2.60
N LEU A 109 -6.54 7.72 -1.99
CA LEU A 109 -7.91 8.16 -1.76
C LEU A 109 -8.64 8.43 -3.07
N ASP A 110 -8.00 9.16 -3.99
CA ASP A 110 -8.55 9.48 -5.31
C ASP A 110 -8.79 8.22 -6.13
N LEU A 111 -7.82 7.30 -6.18
CA LEU A 111 -7.96 6.01 -6.89
C LEU A 111 -9.04 5.13 -6.25
N GLY A 112 -9.12 5.09 -4.92
CA GLY A 112 -10.15 4.37 -4.17
C GLY A 112 -11.56 4.91 -4.43
N ARG A 113 -11.70 6.24 -4.58
CA ARG A 113 -12.97 6.91 -4.93
C ARG A 113 -13.32 6.76 -6.40
N CYS A 114 -12.36 6.87 -7.32
CA CYS A 114 -12.58 6.69 -8.75
C CYS A 114 -13.02 5.27 -9.12
N ALA A 115 -12.65 4.26 -8.32
CA ALA A 115 -13.19 2.91 -8.44
C ALA A 115 -14.71 2.83 -8.20
N ASN A 116 -15.33 3.85 -7.56
CA ASN A 116 -16.77 4.02 -7.39
C ASN A 116 -17.21 5.49 -7.59
N PRO A 117 -17.55 5.89 -8.84
CA PRO A 117 -18.09 7.23 -9.14
C PRO A 117 -19.37 7.57 -8.35
N GLN A 118 -20.05 6.58 -7.78
CA GLN A 118 -21.32 6.73 -7.07
C GLN A 118 -21.18 7.24 -5.63
N SER A 119 -19.96 7.35 -5.07
CA SER A 119 -19.74 7.75 -3.66
C SER A 119 -19.94 9.24 -3.36
N TYR A 120 -20.19 10.07 -4.39
CA TYR A 120 -20.44 11.50 -4.18
C TYR A 120 -21.90 11.82 -3.84
N ILE A 121 -22.80 10.83 -3.87
CA ILE A 121 -24.23 11.03 -3.60
C ILE A 121 -24.75 9.91 -2.70
N VAL A 122 -25.45 10.33 -1.66
CA VAL A 122 -26.24 9.62 -0.63
C VAL A 122 -25.55 8.97 0.58
N GLU A 123 -25.92 9.50 1.74
CA GLU A 123 -25.84 8.99 3.11
C GLU A 123 -26.58 7.65 3.33
N GLU A 124 -26.41 6.66 2.45
CA GLU A 124 -26.96 5.34 2.73
C GLU A 124 -25.96 4.52 3.54
N ARG A 125 -26.29 4.33 4.82
CA ARG A 125 -25.69 3.37 5.77
C ARG A 125 -25.88 1.92 5.32
N GLY A 126 -25.41 1.60 4.12
CA GLY A 126 -25.24 0.25 3.60
C GLY A 126 -23.75 -0.06 3.58
N ALA A 127 -23.33 -1.08 4.32
CA ALA A 127 -21.93 -1.47 4.45
C ALA A 127 -21.35 -1.97 3.12
N ASN A 128 -20.90 -1.06 2.25
CA ASN A 128 -20.06 -1.40 1.11
C ASN A 128 -18.63 -1.62 1.61
N PRO A 129 -18.02 -2.81 1.43
CA PRO A 129 -16.64 -3.08 1.85
C PRO A 129 -15.61 -2.09 1.30
N GLN A 130 -15.90 -1.44 0.17
CA GLN A 130 -15.02 -0.41 -0.39
C GLN A 130 -15.18 0.97 0.27
N SER A 131 -16.31 1.27 0.91
CA SER A 131 -16.50 2.51 1.72
C SER A 131 -15.55 2.53 2.90
N TYR A 132 -15.41 1.39 3.58
CA TYR A 132 -14.54 1.25 4.74
C TYR A 132 -13.07 1.56 4.42
N ILE A 133 -12.58 1.12 3.25
CA ILE A 133 -11.20 1.38 2.82
C ILE A 133 -10.98 2.88 2.56
N VAL A 134 -11.94 3.56 1.91
CA VAL A 134 -11.84 5.01 1.65
C VAL A 134 -11.87 5.79 2.95
N GLU A 135 -12.70 5.38 3.92
CA GLU A 135 -12.74 5.96 5.27
C GLU A 135 -11.42 5.76 6.02
N GLU A 136 -10.84 4.56 5.99
CA GLU A 136 -9.53 4.26 6.58
C GLU A 136 -8.42 5.15 5.97
N ILE A 137 -8.35 5.22 4.64
CA ILE A 137 -7.36 6.06 3.95
C ILE A 137 -7.52 7.52 4.36
N TRP A 138 -8.77 8.00 4.48
CA TRP A 138 -9.05 9.37 4.90
C TRP A 138 -8.62 9.63 6.36
N GLN A 139 -8.87 8.70 7.27
CA GLN A 139 -8.42 8.81 8.66
C GLN A 139 -6.89 8.86 8.76
N GLU A 140 -6.19 8.00 8.02
CA GLU A 140 -4.73 7.99 7.99
C GLU A 140 -4.17 9.27 7.33
N LEU A 141 -4.82 9.78 6.28
CA LEU A 141 -4.47 11.06 5.67
C LEU A 141 -4.64 12.23 6.65
N ALA A 142 -5.71 12.23 7.45
CA ALA A 142 -5.94 13.27 8.47
C ALA A 142 -4.87 13.21 9.57
N LYS A 143 -4.51 12.01 10.04
CA LYS A 143 -3.41 11.81 11.00
C LYS A 143 -2.08 12.29 10.43
N ALA A 144 -1.79 11.96 9.18
CA ALA A 144 -0.58 12.38 8.49
C ALA A 144 -0.44 13.91 8.41
N LYS A 145 -1.52 14.61 8.02
CA LYS A 145 -1.55 16.08 8.00
C LYS A 145 -1.38 16.70 9.38
N TYR A 146 -1.94 16.06 10.42
CA TYR A 146 -1.75 16.51 11.79
C TYR A 146 -0.29 16.37 12.25
N GLN A 147 0.36 15.24 11.95
CA GLN A 147 1.77 15.00 12.29
C GLN A 147 2.71 15.99 11.58
N GLU A 148 2.43 16.30 10.30
CA GLU A 148 3.17 17.33 9.57
C GLU A 148 3.06 18.69 10.26
N TRP A 149 1.83 19.10 10.59
CA TRP A 149 1.58 20.36 11.30
C TRP A 149 2.27 20.40 12.66
N GLU A 150 2.19 19.32 13.44
CA GLU A 150 2.83 19.23 14.76
C GLU A 150 4.35 19.36 14.63
N HIS A 151 4.96 18.67 13.67
CA HIS A 151 6.39 18.75 13.39
C HIS A 151 6.81 20.16 12.98
N GLU A 152 6.08 20.80 12.06
CA GLU A 152 6.36 22.19 11.66
C GLU A 152 6.18 23.18 12.82
N SER A 153 5.14 23.01 13.63
CA SER A 153 4.85 23.84 14.79
C SER A 153 5.98 23.76 15.82
N ASN A 154 6.44 22.55 16.14
CA ASN A 154 7.56 22.32 17.04
C ASN A 154 8.86 22.93 16.51
N LYS A 155 9.12 22.79 15.20
CA LYS A 155 10.28 23.40 14.56
C LYS A 155 10.26 24.94 14.68
N ARG A 156 9.12 25.57 14.37
CA ARG A 156 8.94 27.03 14.51
C ARG A 156 9.12 27.49 15.96
N SER A 157 8.59 26.74 16.91
CA SER A 157 8.74 27.02 18.35
C SER A 157 10.22 26.98 18.77
N TRP A 158 10.97 25.98 18.33
CA TRP A 158 12.40 25.84 18.61
C TRP A 158 13.24 26.95 17.99
N GLU A 159 12.95 27.34 16.73
CA GLU A 159 13.60 28.47 16.07
C GLU A 159 13.37 29.79 16.82
N LEU A 160 12.17 30.03 17.34
CA LEU A 160 11.86 31.22 18.15
C LEU A 160 12.60 31.26 19.48
N GLN A 161 12.87 30.11 20.09
CA GLN A 161 13.61 30.01 21.36
C GLN A 161 15.10 30.26 21.16
N THR A 162 15.67 29.80 20.05
CA THR A 162 17.11 29.94 19.73
C THR A 162 17.51 31.33 19.25
N LEU A 163 16.54 32.19 18.91
CA LEU A 163 16.75 33.59 18.53
C LEU A 163 16.83 34.56 19.73
N LYS A 164 16.62 34.09 20.96
CA LYS A 164 16.72 34.87 22.21
C LYS A 164 18.08 34.69 22.87
#